data_AF-A0A0W1A9J5-F1
#
_entry.id   AF-A0A0W1A9J5-F1
#
_cell.length_a   1.000
_cell.length_b   1.000
_cell.length_c   1.000
_cell.angle_alpha   90.00
_cell.angle_beta   90.00
_cell.angle_gamma   90.00
#
_symmetry.space_group_name_H-M   'P 1'
#
loop_
_entity.id
_entity.type
_entity.pdbx_description
1 polymer ?
#
loop_
_entity_poly.entity_id
_entity_poly.type
_entity_poly.pdbx_seq_one_letter_code
_entity_poly.pdbx_strand_id
1 'polypeptide(L)'
;MVALSNVSSEFSLLVKELHKKPDNPALKQELVSRMAEMKALARKNPLDLYRLAQVYAPTSPQYKNMMRQSAASGCTNAMLSLTELLLKSGSSNDLKTAAYYMRMIEASKDTHIIKQSRAFLSLYPELAQELRTTVKAEQYHSKIRFFSAAPEHAHQQQDELHNDFAL
;
A
#
# COMPACT_ATOMS: atom_id res chain seq x y z
N MET A 1 3.69 12.09 24.49
CA MET A 1 4.33 10.94 23.79
C MET A 1 5.14 11.45 22.60
N VAL A 2 6.39 11.90 22.81
CA VAL A 2 7.19 12.58 21.74
C VAL A 2 8.53 11.87 21.44
N ALA A 3 8.92 10.84 22.21
CA ALA A 3 10.23 10.19 22.05
C ALA A 3 10.32 9.13 20.94
N LEU A 4 9.22 8.46 20.58
CA LEU A 4 9.23 7.29 19.67
C LEU A 4 9.54 7.65 18.21
N SER A 5 9.19 8.86 17.76
CA SER A 5 9.43 9.33 16.39
C SER A 5 10.91 9.60 16.11
N ASN A 6 11.70 9.88 17.15
CA ASN A 6 13.12 10.16 16.99
C ASN A 6 13.91 8.88 16.70
N VAL A 7 13.66 7.80 17.44
CA VAL A 7 14.39 6.52 17.32
C VAL A 7 14.34 5.95 15.90
N SER A 8 13.13 5.84 15.33
CA SER A 8 12.95 5.27 13.99
C SER A 8 13.55 6.14 12.88
N SER A 9 13.54 7.46 13.08
CA SER A 9 14.12 8.41 12.13
C SER A 9 15.66 8.40 12.20
N GLU A 10 16.23 8.38 13.40
CA GLU A 10 17.67 8.19 13.63
C GLU A 10 18.15 6.85 13.07
N PHE A 11 17.40 5.76 13.29
CA PHE A 11 17.70 4.45 12.72
C PHE A 11 17.78 4.51 11.19
N SER A 12 16.86 5.23 10.55
CA SER A 12 16.88 5.40 9.09
C SER A 12 18.10 6.17 8.61
N LEU A 13 18.55 7.18 9.36
CA LEU A 13 19.77 7.92 9.06
C LEU A 13 21.01 7.02 9.21
N LEU A 14 21.06 6.22 10.28
CA LEU A 14 22.13 5.25 10.52
C LEU A 14 22.23 4.23 9.38
N VAL A 15 21.11 3.68 8.92
CA VAL A 15 21.07 2.77 7.75
C VAL A 15 21.60 3.45 6.49
N LYS A 16 21.19 4.71 6.24
CA LYS A 16 21.69 5.48 5.08
C LYS A 16 23.19 5.72 5.16
N GLU A 17 23.72 6.07 6.32
CA GLU A 17 25.16 6.24 6.51
C GLU A 17 25.93 4.93 6.36
N LEU A 18 25.38 3.82 6.86
CA LEU A 18 25.99 2.49 6.68
C LEU A 18 26.03 2.10 5.19
N HIS A 19 25.00 2.39 4.41
CA HIS A 19 25.02 2.13 2.96
C HIS A 19 26.09 2.96 2.23
N LYS A 20 26.41 4.17 2.70
CA LYS A 20 27.51 4.97 2.15
C LYS A 20 28.88 4.45 2.58
N LYS A 21 28.97 3.85 3.78
CA LYS A 21 30.22 3.37 4.41
C LYS A 21 30.04 1.92 4.90
N PRO A 22 29.91 0.95 3.98
CA PRO A 22 29.54 -0.43 4.33
C PRO A 22 30.60 -1.15 5.16
N ASP A 23 31.85 -0.69 5.16
CA ASP A 23 32.95 -1.31 5.90
C ASP A 23 33.18 -0.70 7.28
N ASN A 24 32.41 0.31 7.68
CA ASN A 24 32.57 0.93 8.99
C ASN A 24 32.04 0.01 10.12
N PRO A 25 32.90 -0.52 11.00
CA PRO A 25 32.48 -1.45 12.05
C PRO A 25 31.65 -0.78 13.14
N ALA A 26 31.89 0.50 13.45
CA ALA A 26 31.14 1.23 14.47
C ALA A 26 29.67 1.41 14.05
N LEU A 27 29.41 1.76 12.79
CA LEU A 27 28.06 1.89 12.25
C LEU A 27 27.31 0.54 12.25
N LYS A 28 28.01 -0.57 11.94
CA LYS A 28 27.43 -1.92 12.03
C LYS A 28 27.04 -2.26 13.47
N GLN A 29 27.92 -2.00 14.43
CA GLN A 29 27.67 -2.30 15.83
C GLN A 29 26.49 -1.48 16.38
N GLU A 30 26.42 -0.19 16.03
CA GLU A 30 25.32 0.67 16.40
C GLU A 30 23.99 0.25 15.75
N LEU A 31 24.04 -0.19 14.49
CA LEU A 31 22.83 -0.70 13.83
C LEU A 31 22.31 -1.93 14.57
N VAL A 32 23.19 -2.89 14.85
CA VAL A 32 22.86 -4.14 15.54
C VAL A 32 22.29 -3.88 16.93
N SER A 33 22.83 -2.92 17.69
CA SER A 33 22.32 -2.59 19.02
C SER A 33 20.89 -2.03 18.99
N ARG A 34 20.52 -1.31 17.92
CA ARG A 34 19.18 -0.73 17.74
C ARG A 34 18.17 -1.66 17.04
N MET A 35 18.62 -2.79 16.48
CA MET A 35 17.76 -3.71 15.70
C MET A 35 16.56 -4.26 16.50
N ALA A 36 16.77 -4.60 17.78
CA ALA A 36 15.70 -5.20 18.60
C ALA A 36 14.54 -4.22 18.82
N GLU A 37 14.88 -2.97 19.14
CA GLU A 37 13.91 -1.90 19.32
C GLU A 37 13.18 -1.59 18.00
N MET A 38 13.93 -1.45 16.90
CA MET A 38 13.33 -1.18 15.59
C MET A 38 12.37 -2.29 15.14
N LYS A 39 12.69 -3.56 15.43
CA LYS A 39 11.77 -4.69 15.19
C LYS A 39 10.50 -4.59 16.03
N ALA A 40 10.58 -4.11 17.26
CA ALA A 40 9.40 -3.94 18.11
C ALA A 40 8.48 -2.81 17.58
N LEU A 41 9.06 -1.72 17.08
CA LEU A 41 8.32 -0.62 16.44
C LEU A 41 7.67 -1.06 15.12
N ALA A 42 8.42 -1.77 14.27
CA ALA A 42 7.96 -2.27 12.97
C ALA A 42 6.73 -3.19 13.05
N ARG A 43 6.51 -3.86 14.19
CA ARG A 43 5.30 -4.68 14.40
C ARG A 43 4.01 -3.85 14.53
N LYS A 44 4.13 -2.58 14.90
CA LYS A 44 2.99 -1.70 15.21
C LYS A 44 2.76 -0.63 14.14
N ASN A 45 3.83 -0.21 13.46
CA ASN A 45 3.79 0.91 12.54
C ASN A 45 4.32 0.51 11.15
N PRO A 46 3.51 0.66 10.09
CA PRO A 46 3.92 0.35 8.72
C PRO A 46 5.14 1.16 8.25
N LEU A 47 5.29 2.41 8.68
CA LEU A 47 6.44 3.24 8.33
C LEU A 47 7.72 2.72 8.98
N ASP A 48 7.63 2.19 10.20
CA ASP A 48 8.77 1.59 10.87
C ASP A 48 9.16 0.27 10.21
N LEU A 49 8.18 -0.52 9.73
CA LEU A 49 8.47 -1.71 8.93
C LEU A 49 9.18 -1.36 7.61
N TYR A 50 8.75 -0.28 6.94
CA TYR A 50 9.43 0.26 5.76
C TYR A 50 10.88 0.64 6.07
N ARG A 51 11.12 1.37 7.16
CA ARG A 51 12.46 1.80 7.58
C ARG A 51 13.36 0.62 7.97
N LEU A 52 12.81 -0.39 8.62
CA LEU A 52 13.54 -1.62 8.93
C LEU A 52 13.90 -2.40 7.66
N ALA A 53 13.01 -2.43 6.67
CA ALA A 53 13.28 -3.09 5.39
C ALA A 53 14.52 -2.52 4.68
N GLN A 54 14.79 -1.21 4.85
CA GLN A 54 15.93 -0.53 4.26
C GLN A 54 17.30 -1.06 4.73
N VAL A 55 17.37 -1.86 5.80
CA VAL A 55 18.61 -2.54 6.21
C VAL A 55 19.06 -3.57 5.17
N TYR A 56 18.11 -4.12 4.42
CA TYR A 56 18.37 -5.18 3.45
C TYR A 56 18.54 -4.62 2.04
N ALA A 57 19.34 -5.31 1.22
CA ALA A 57 19.49 -4.95 -0.18
C ALA A 57 18.14 -5.00 -0.93
N PRO A 58 17.83 -4.04 -1.83
CA PRO A 58 16.56 -4.00 -2.55
C PRO A 58 16.24 -5.26 -3.38
N THR A 59 17.27 -6.00 -3.78
CA THR A 59 17.15 -7.26 -4.52
C THR A 59 16.78 -8.45 -3.63
N SER A 60 16.97 -8.35 -2.32
CA SER A 60 16.75 -9.46 -1.38
C SER A 60 15.27 -9.82 -1.23
N PRO A 61 14.93 -11.11 -1.05
CA PRO A 61 13.58 -11.53 -0.74
C PRO A 61 13.02 -10.88 0.53
N GLN A 62 13.86 -10.68 1.55
CA GLN A 62 13.51 -10.06 2.83
C GLN A 62 13.02 -8.63 2.62
N TYR A 63 13.78 -7.81 1.89
CA TYR A 63 13.38 -6.44 1.53
C TYR A 63 12.01 -6.44 0.84
N LYS A 64 11.85 -7.26 -0.21
CA LYS A 64 10.61 -7.32 -1.00
C LYS A 64 9.41 -7.75 -0.16
N ASN A 65 9.58 -8.70 0.75
CA ASN A 65 8.51 -9.18 1.63
C ASN A 65 8.09 -8.10 2.62
N MET A 66 9.06 -7.45 3.28
CA MET A 66 8.77 -6.39 4.25
C MET A 66 8.16 -5.15 3.60
N MET A 67 8.64 -4.78 2.41
CA MET A 67 8.06 -3.69 1.63
C MET A 67 6.61 -3.97 1.25
N ARG A 68 6.30 -5.19 0.78
CA ARG A 68 4.92 -5.59 0.45
C ARG A 68 4.01 -5.57 1.67
N GLN A 69 4.49 -6.06 2.81
CA GLN A 69 3.74 -6.01 4.06
C GLN A 69 3.48 -4.56 4.51
N SER A 70 4.51 -3.71 4.48
CA SER A 70 4.40 -2.29 4.82
C SER A 70 3.42 -1.55 3.90
N ALA A 71 3.50 -1.78 2.59
CA ALA A 71 2.59 -1.22 1.61
C ALA A 71 1.14 -1.73 1.82
N ALA A 72 0.95 -3.02 2.07
CA ALA A 72 -0.37 -3.59 2.36
C ALA A 72 -1.00 -2.99 3.63
N SER A 73 -0.19 -2.58 4.59
CA SER A 73 -0.63 -1.86 5.79
C SER A 73 -0.77 -0.34 5.59
N GLY A 74 -0.70 0.17 4.36
CA GLY A 74 -0.98 1.58 4.03
C GLY A 74 0.24 2.51 4.00
N CYS A 75 1.47 1.98 4.04
CA CYS A 75 2.67 2.82 3.95
C CYS A 75 2.91 3.30 2.51
N THR A 76 2.63 4.58 2.26
CA THR A 76 2.84 5.27 0.98
C THR A 76 4.31 5.26 0.52
N ASN A 77 5.25 5.33 1.48
CA ASN A 77 6.69 5.27 1.21
C ASN A 77 7.09 3.91 0.63
N ALA A 78 6.52 2.83 1.17
CA ALA A 78 6.74 1.47 0.68
C ALA A 78 6.08 1.25 -0.69
N MET A 79 4.86 1.78 -0.88
CA MET A 79 4.18 1.75 -2.17
C MET A 79 5.03 2.40 -3.27
N LEU A 80 5.55 3.61 -3.04
CA LEU A 80 6.37 4.30 -4.04
C LEU A 80 7.67 3.54 -4.34
N SER A 81 8.31 2.99 -3.31
CA SER A 81 9.55 2.19 -3.48
C SER A 81 9.29 0.89 -4.26
N LEU A 82 8.14 0.25 -4.05
CA LEU A 82 7.72 -0.93 -4.81
C LEU A 82 7.38 -0.58 -6.25
N THR A 83 6.71 0.54 -6.51
CA THR A 83 6.46 1.04 -7.87
C THR A 83 7.77 1.13 -8.64
N GLU A 84 8.81 1.73 -8.08
CA GLU A 84 10.13 1.81 -8.72
C GLU A 84 10.72 0.43 -9.02
N LEU A 85 10.64 -0.49 -8.07
CA LEU A 85 11.15 -1.86 -8.24
C LEU A 85 10.40 -2.62 -9.34
N LEU A 86 9.08 -2.47 -9.39
CA LEU A 86 8.20 -3.12 -10.36
C LEU A 86 8.44 -2.60 -11.78
N LEU A 87 8.66 -1.30 -11.94
CA LEU A 87 8.95 -0.74 -13.26
C LEU A 87 10.30 -1.22 -13.82
N LYS A 88 11.27 -1.54 -12.95
CA LYS A 88 12.57 -2.09 -13.38
C LYS A 88 12.47 -3.52 -13.93
N SER A 89 11.40 -4.27 -13.66
CA SER A 89 11.23 -5.63 -14.22
C SER A 89 10.72 -5.62 -15.66
N GLY A 90 10.03 -4.55 -16.08
CA GLY A 90 9.44 -4.41 -17.42
C GLY A 90 8.24 -5.32 -17.70
N SER A 91 7.70 -6.05 -16.71
CA SER A 91 6.55 -6.93 -16.96
C SER A 91 5.22 -6.18 -16.96
N SER A 92 4.28 -6.57 -17.82
CA SER A 92 2.95 -5.94 -17.89
C SER A 92 2.15 -6.09 -16.57
N ASN A 93 2.32 -7.22 -15.87
CA ASN A 93 1.68 -7.42 -14.57
C ASN A 93 2.27 -6.50 -13.48
N ASP A 94 3.59 -6.27 -13.54
CA ASP A 94 4.26 -5.36 -12.62
C ASP A 94 3.87 -3.91 -12.90
N LEU A 95 3.67 -3.54 -14.17
CA LEU A 95 3.15 -2.22 -14.56
C LEU A 95 1.75 -1.97 -13.97
N LYS A 96 0.84 -2.96 -14.06
CA LYS A 96 -0.50 -2.88 -13.45
C LYS A 96 -0.44 -2.72 -11.93
N THR A 97 0.46 -3.47 -11.29
CA THR A 97 0.66 -3.42 -9.83
C THR A 97 1.25 -2.07 -9.41
N ALA A 98 2.21 -1.54 -10.16
CA ALA A 98 2.77 -0.21 -9.97
C ALA A 98 1.67 0.86 -10.11
N ALA A 99 0.83 0.77 -11.14
CA ALA A 99 -0.30 1.69 -11.32
C ALA A 99 -1.31 1.62 -10.16
N TYR A 100 -1.58 0.42 -9.63
CA TYR A 100 -2.40 0.24 -8.43
C TYR A 100 -1.83 1.01 -7.22
N TYR A 101 -0.54 0.85 -6.92
CA TYR A 101 0.11 1.57 -5.83
C TYR A 101 0.10 3.09 -6.03
N MET A 102 0.27 3.57 -7.25
CA MET A 102 0.18 5.00 -7.56
C MET A 102 -1.21 5.56 -7.27
N ARG A 103 -2.29 4.83 -7.58
CA ARG A 103 -3.66 5.26 -7.22
C ARG A 103 -3.87 5.30 -5.71
N MET A 104 -3.33 4.32 -4.97
CA MET A 104 -3.38 4.34 -3.51
C MET A 104 -2.65 5.55 -2.93
N ILE A 105 -1.50 5.93 -3.49
CA ILE A 105 -0.75 7.12 -3.08
C ILE A 105 -1.57 8.39 -3.35
N GLU A 106 -2.14 8.55 -4.55
CA GLU A 106 -2.96 9.72 -4.88
C GLU A 106 -4.23 9.84 -4.03
N ALA A 107 -4.80 8.70 -3.61
CA ALA A 107 -5.95 8.67 -2.70
C ALA A 107 -5.57 8.90 -1.22
N SER A 108 -4.27 8.93 -0.90
CA SER A 108 -3.79 9.14 0.46
C SER A 108 -3.82 10.63 0.86
N LYS A 109 -3.53 10.92 2.13
CA LYS A 109 -3.34 12.30 2.64
C LYS A 109 -1.86 12.70 2.72
N ASP A 110 -0.95 11.88 2.18
CA ASP A 110 0.49 12.12 2.23
C ASP A 110 0.93 13.05 1.08
N THR A 111 0.77 14.35 1.31
CA THR A 111 1.07 15.39 0.31
C THR A 111 2.50 15.35 -0.20
N HIS A 112 3.44 14.93 0.64
CA HIS A 112 4.83 14.80 0.27
C HIS A 112 5.04 13.63 -0.72
N ILE A 113 4.51 12.44 -0.40
CA ILE A 113 4.64 11.29 -1.30
C ILE A 113 3.82 11.47 -2.58
N ILE A 114 2.68 12.15 -2.53
CA ILE A 114 1.91 12.52 -3.73
C ILE A 114 2.73 13.42 -4.66
N LYS A 115 3.46 14.40 -4.11
CA LYS A 115 4.33 15.25 -4.94
C LYS A 115 5.44 14.42 -5.60
N GLN A 116 6.04 13.50 -4.85
CA GLN A 116 7.08 12.62 -5.37
C GLN A 116 6.55 11.64 -6.43
N SER A 117 5.38 11.05 -6.22
CA SER A 117 4.75 10.14 -7.18
C SER A 117 4.45 10.85 -8.50
N ARG A 118 3.96 12.09 -8.47
CA ARG A 118 3.71 12.87 -9.70
C ARG A 118 4.99 13.18 -10.46
N ALA A 119 6.07 13.54 -9.75
CA ALA A 119 7.38 13.71 -10.38
C ALA A 119 7.92 12.39 -10.96
N PHE A 120 7.54 11.26 -10.37
CA PHE A 120 7.92 9.94 -10.89
C PHE A 120 7.26 9.63 -12.25
N LEU A 121 6.04 10.12 -12.49
CA LEU A 121 5.33 9.90 -13.77
C LEU A 121 6.02 10.52 -14.99
N SER A 122 6.79 11.59 -14.82
CA SER A 122 7.55 12.15 -15.95
C SER A 122 8.71 11.25 -16.40
N LEU A 123 9.17 10.34 -15.54
CA LEU A 123 10.24 9.39 -15.86
C LEU A 123 9.73 8.12 -16.55
N TYR A 124 8.43 7.81 -16.42
CA TYR A 124 7.83 6.56 -16.89
C TYR A 124 6.52 6.81 -17.65
N PRO A 125 6.57 7.17 -18.94
CA PRO A 125 5.38 7.47 -19.75
C PRO A 125 4.38 6.32 -19.84
N GLU A 126 4.86 5.07 -19.86
CA GLU A 126 4.02 3.86 -19.91
C GLU A 126 3.15 3.72 -18.66
N LEU A 127 3.69 4.05 -17.48
CA LEU A 127 2.94 4.08 -16.23
C LEU A 127 1.88 5.19 -16.26
N ALA A 128 2.23 6.36 -16.79
CA ALA A 128 1.26 7.46 -16.94
C ALA A 128 0.12 7.08 -17.90
N GLN A 129 0.40 6.30 -18.94
CA GLN A 129 -0.63 5.78 -19.84
C GLN A 129 -1.53 4.76 -19.14
N GLU A 130 -0.97 3.82 -18.39
CA GLU A 130 -1.74 2.80 -17.65
C GLU A 130 -2.65 3.41 -16.56
N LEU A 131 -2.22 4.52 -15.95
CA LEU A 131 -3.05 5.27 -15.02
C LEU A 131 -4.26 5.93 -15.70
N ARG A 132 -4.18 6.25 -17.00
CA ARG A 132 -5.28 6.85 -17.77
C ARG A 132 -6.26 5.81 -18.32
N THR A 133 -5.78 4.62 -18.72
CA THR A 133 -6.60 3.56 -19.33
C THR A 133 -7.65 3.00 -18.36
N THR A 134 -7.24 2.72 -17.14
CA THR A 134 -8.09 2.22 -16.05
C THR A 134 -9.17 3.18 -15.55
N VAL A 135 -9.05 4.50 -15.78
CA VAL A 135 -10.14 5.46 -15.51
C VAL A 135 -11.26 5.33 -16.54
N LYS A 136 -10.95 4.77 -17.72
CA LYS A 136 -11.95 4.31 -18.69
C LYS A 136 -12.40 2.88 -18.38
N ALA A 137 -12.69 2.57 -17.11
CA ALA A 137 -13.39 1.33 -16.80
C ALA A 137 -14.72 1.36 -17.56
N GLU A 138 -14.84 0.41 -18.49
CA GLU A 138 -15.97 0.24 -19.39
C GLU A 138 -17.29 0.37 -18.62
N GLN A 139 -18.25 1.11 -19.20
CA GLN A 139 -19.62 1.16 -18.70
C GLN A 139 -20.08 -0.27 -18.43
N TYR A 140 -20.32 -0.60 -17.17
CA TYR A 140 -20.85 -1.89 -16.76
C TYR A 140 -22.12 -2.18 -17.59
N HIS A 141 -22.02 -3.11 -18.54
CA HIS A 141 -23.17 -3.57 -19.29
C HIS A 141 -24.03 -4.41 -18.35
N SER A 142 -25.08 -3.79 -17.80
CA SER A 142 -26.08 -4.41 -16.94
C SER A 142 -26.76 -5.64 -17.54
N LYS A 143 -26.55 -5.91 -18.84
CA LYS A 143 -27.01 -7.09 -19.57
C LYS A 143 -26.14 -8.35 -19.36
N ILE A 144 -24.92 -8.22 -18.86
CA ILE A 144 -24.05 -9.36 -18.51
C ILE A 144 -24.20 -9.61 -17.01
N ARG A 145 -25.32 -10.21 -16.60
CA ARG A 145 -25.53 -10.75 -15.24
C ARG A 145 -25.23 -12.25 -15.26
N PHE A 146 -24.16 -12.67 -14.61
CA PHE A 146 -23.84 -14.09 -14.40
C PHE A 146 -24.56 -14.71 -13.19
N PHE A 147 -25.20 -13.88 -12.37
CA PHE A 147 -26.04 -14.32 -11.27
C PHE A 147 -27.43 -13.72 -11.47
N SER A 148 -28.43 -14.59 -11.64
CA SER A 148 -29.84 -14.23 -11.59
C SER A 148 -30.14 -13.71 -10.18
N ALA A 149 -30.61 -12.47 -10.06
CA ALA A 149 -31.25 -12.03 -8.83
C ALA A 149 -32.48 -12.91 -8.61
N ALA A 150 -32.59 -13.51 -7.43
CA ALA A 150 -33.79 -14.24 -7.03
C ALA A 150 -35.02 -13.30 -7.14
N PRO A 151 -36.18 -13.80 -7.57
CA PRO A 151 -37.36 -12.96 -7.71
C PRO A 151 -37.80 -12.45 -6.33
N GLU A 152 -37.75 -11.14 -6.16
CA GLU A 152 -38.46 -10.43 -5.09
C GLU A 152 -39.96 -10.63 -5.32
N HIS A 153 -40.63 -11.31 -4.40
CA HIS A 153 -42.08 -11.34 -4.33
C HIS A 153 -42.58 -9.95 -3.94
N ALA A 154 -43.06 -9.18 -4.91
CA ALA A 154 -43.80 -7.95 -4.67
C ALA A 154 -45.32 -8.22 -4.76
N HIS A 155 -45.95 -8.11 -3.58
CA HIS A 155 -47.27 -7.57 -3.28
C HIS A 155 -48.54 -8.29 -3.76
N GLN A 156 -49.43 -8.53 -2.80
CA GLN A 156 -50.75 -7.91 -2.81
C GLN A 156 -51.25 -7.64 -1.39
N GLN A 157 -51.88 -6.48 -1.26
CA GLN A 157 -52.34 -5.78 -0.07
C GLN A 157 -53.88 -5.83 -0.06
N GLN A 158 -54.47 -5.61 1.12
CA GLN A 158 -55.88 -5.25 1.44
C GLN A 158 -56.81 -6.35 1.99
N ASP A 159 -56.93 -6.31 3.33
CA ASP A 159 -58.15 -6.08 4.13
C ASP A 159 -59.44 -6.83 3.79
N GLU A 160 -59.94 -7.63 4.76
CA GLU A 160 -61.25 -7.35 5.38
C GLU A 160 -61.49 -8.13 6.69
N LEU A 161 -62.19 -7.44 7.61
CA LEU A 161 -62.62 -7.79 8.96
C LEU A 161 -63.41 -9.10 9.09
N HIS A 162 -63.12 -9.90 10.13
CA HIS A 162 -64.10 -10.33 11.15
C HIS A 162 -63.40 -11.20 12.21
N ASN A 163 -63.38 -10.75 13.46
CA ASN A 163 -63.04 -11.58 14.61
C ASN A 163 -64.21 -11.45 15.61
N ASP A 164 -65.18 -12.36 15.47
CA ASP A 164 -66.18 -12.61 16.50
C ASP A 164 -65.53 -13.41 17.62
N PHE A 165 -65.29 -12.75 18.75
CA PHE A 165 -65.22 -13.42 20.05
C PHE A 165 -65.86 -12.50 21.09
N ALA A 166 -67.15 -12.75 21.33
CA ALA A 166 -67.84 -12.34 22.54
C ALA A 166 -68.25 -13.60 23.31
N LEU A 167 -67.85 -13.61 24.59
CA LEU A 167 -68.21 -14.48 25.71
C LEU A 167 -67.56 -15.87 25.81
#